data_AF-A0A967EM12-F1
#
_entry.id   AF-A0A967EM12-F1
#
_cell.length_a   1.000
_cell.length_b   1.000
_cell.length_c   1.000
_cell.angle_alpha   90.00
_cell.angle_beta   90.00
_cell.angle_gamma   90.00
#
_symmetry.space_group_name_H-M   'P 1'
#
loop_
_entity.id
_entity.type
_entity.pdbx_description
1 polymer ?
#
loop_
_entity_poly.entity_id
_entity_poly.type
_entity_poly.pdbx_seq_one_letter_code
_entity_poly.pdbx_strand_id
1 'polypeptide(L)'
;TGIVEKKHIQDGMEVKPNMKLYAISDISSVWIYADVYEYEIPWIQEGKDATMTLSYIPGTEFKGKIDYIYPYLDAKTRTLKVRLSFPNKDNMLKPGMYANVNISSVPVKDAIAVPTEAVMYSGARNLVFIVLGEGRFVPRNVVVGIESGDGFHEIKEGLEAGEIVVTSAQFLLDSESKLQESIAKMLATRKNIGSDDDKLMKTDMEGMDNNTGVNKDD
;
A
#
# COMPACT_ATOMS: atom_id res chain seq x y z
N THR A 1 -11.42 -39.50 -3.40
CA THR A 1 -11.74 -40.10 -2.08
C THR A 1 -12.19 -38.97 -1.18
N GLY A 2 -13.29 -39.13 -0.43
CA GLY A 2 -13.87 -38.04 0.39
C GLY A 2 -13.93 -38.42 1.87
N ILE A 3 -14.01 -37.42 2.74
CA ILE A 3 -14.14 -37.59 4.19
C ILE A 3 -15.61 -37.40 4.57
N VAL A 4 -16.14 -38.31 5.40
CA VAL A 4 -17.48 -38.16 5.98
C VAL A 4 -17.44 -37.09 7.05
N GLU A 5 -18.07 -35.94 6.81
CA GLU A 5 -18.22 -34.86 7.78
C GLU A 5 -19.33 -35.14 8.79
N LYS A 6 -20.46 -35.68 8.31
CA LYS A 6 -21.63 -35.97 9.12
C LYS A 6 -22.23 -37.30 8.70
N LYS A 7 -22.61 -38.10 9.71
CA LYS A 7 -23.44 -39.29 9.57
C LYS A 7 -24.72 -39.05 10.37
N HIS A 8 -25.83 -38.86 9.67
CA HIS A 8 -27.14 -38.54 10.24
C HIS A 8 -28.03 -39.76 10.43
N ILE A 9 -27.53 -40.95 10.06
CA ILE A 9 -28.27 -42.20 10.14
C ILE A 9 -27.54 -43.21 11.01
N GLN A 10 -28.33 -43.97 11.79
CA GLN A 10 -27.89 -45.11 12.57
C GLN A 10 -28.72 -46.33 12.19
N ASP A 11 -28.21 -47.50 12.55
CA ASP A 11 -28.90 -48.75 12.25
C ASP A 11 -30.27 -48.80 12.96
N GLY A 12 -31.28 -49.31 12.27
CA GLY A 12 -32.67 -49.33 12.75
C GLY A 12 -33.48 -48.03 12.58
N MET A 13 -32.91 -46.96 12.01
CA MET A 13 -33.67 -45.74 11.69
C MET A 13 -34.48 -45.88 10.39
N GLU A 14 -35.72 -45.38 10.40
CA GLU A 14 -36.54 -45.25 9.19
C GLU A 14 -36.00 -44.14 8.27
N VAL A 15 -35.85 -44.43 6.97
CA VAL A 15 -35.38 -43.46 5.96
C VAL A 15 -36.56 -42.84 5.23
N LYS A 16 -36.64 -41.51 5.27
CA LYS A 16 -37.65 -40.73 4.54
C LYS A 16 -37.05 -40.03 3.32
N PRO A 17 -37.82 -39.80 2.25
CA PRO A 17 -37.40 -38.93 1.16
C PRO A 17 -36.95 -37.57 1.69
N ASN A 18 -35.89 -37.00 1.10
CA ASN A 18 -35.25 -35.74 1.51
C ASN A 18 -34.47 -35.76 2.83
N MET A 19 -34.30 -36.92 3.47
CA MET A 19 -33.45 -37.06 4.66
C MET A 19 -31.97 -37.13 4.26
N LYS A 20 -31.16 -36.17 4.73
CA LYS A 20 -29.70 -36.20 4.54
C LYS A 20 -29.12 -37.32 5.38
N LEU A 21 -28.47 -38.31 4.76
CA LEU A 21 -27.92 -39.47 5.46
C LEU A 21 -26.45 -39.27 5.82
N TYR A 22 -25.68 -38.78 4.85
CA TYR A 22 -24.26 -38.47 5.00
C TYR A 22 -23.96 -37.12 4.37
N ALA A 23 -22.99 -36.40 4.94
CA ALA A 23 -22.28 -35.32 4.28
C ALA A 23 -20.85 -35.78 4.04
N ILE A 24 -20.41 -35.79 2.79
CA ILE A 24 -19.07 -36.21 2.38
C ILE A 24 -18.43 -35.04 1.66
N SER A 25 -17.22 -34.68 2.07
CA SER A 25 -16.44 -33.61 1.48
C SER A 25 -15.15 -34.14 0.89
N ASP A 26 -14.83 -33.69 -0.32
CA ASP A 26 -13.52 -33.88 -0.92
C ASP A 26 -12.62 -32.73 -0.50
N ILE A 27 -11.57 -33.04 0.27
CA ILE A 27 -10.59 -32.05 0.74
C ILE A 27 -9.26 -32.12 -0.01
N SER A 28 -9.21 -32.79 -1.17
CA SER A 28 -8.00 -32.88 -2.01
C SER A 28 -7.52 -31.52 -2.51
N SER A 29 -8.40 -30.51 -2.53
CA SER A 29 -8.07 -29.11 -2.66
C SER A 29 -8.78 -28.35 -1.53
N VAL A 30 -8.07 -27.43 -0.87
CA VAL A 30 -8.62 -26.60 0.20
C VAL A 30 -8.64 -25.15 -0.26
N TRP A 31 -9.74 -24.48 0.05
CA TRP A 31 -9.88 -23.05 -0.18
C TRP A 31 -9.54 -22.26 1.06
N ILE A 32 -8.95 -21.10 0.82
CA ILE A 32 -8.65 -20.10 1.85
C ILE A 32 -9.30 -18.80 1.43
N TYR A 33 -9.94 -18.15 2.39
CA TYR A 33 -10.42 -16.79 2.22
C TYR A 33 -9.43 -15.86 2.89
N ALA A 34 -8.78 -15.02 2.10
CA ALA A 34 -7.99 -13.90 2.57
C ALA A 34 -8.83 -12.63 2.47
N ASP A 35 -8.65 -11.74 3.45
CA ASP A 35 -9.25 -10.41 3.44
C ASP A 35 -8.14 -9.43 3.03
N VAL A 36 -8.35 -8.74 1.90
CA VAL A 36 -7.38 -7.83 1.27
C VAL A 36 -7.88 -6.40 1.39
N TYR A 37 -7.02 -5.44 1.73
CA TYR A 37 -7.43 -4.05 1.85
C TYR A 37 -7.66 -3.38 0.49
N GLU A 38 -8.50 -2.34 0.47
CA GLU A 38 -8.85 -1.60 -0.75
C GLU A 38 -7.63 -1.09 -1.52
N TYR A 39 -6.60 -0.61 -0.82
CA TYR A 39 -5.38 -0.06 -1.43
C TYR A 39 -4.48 -1.14 -2.06
N GLU A 40 -4.67 -2.41 -1.72
CA GLU A 40 -3.88 -3.54 -2.23
C GLU A 40 -4.53 -4.17 -3.48
N ILE A 41 -5.82 -3.89 -3.73
CA ILE A 41 -6.60 -4.43 -4.86
C ILE A 41 -5.88 -4.28 -6.21
N PRO A 42 -5.23 -3.14 -6.54
CA PRO A 42 -4.57 -2.97 -7.84
C PRO A 42 -3.43 -3.96 -8.10
N TRP A 43 -2.93 -4.65 -7.07
CA TRP A 43 -1.76 -5.52 -7.17
C TRP A 43 -2.12 -7.01 -7.15
N ILE A 44 -3.37 -7.34 -6.88
CA ILE A 44 -3.89 -8.71 -6.91
C ILE A 44 -4.65 -8.97 -8.21
N GLN A 45 -4.54 -10.20 -8.72
CA GLN A 45 -5.24 -10.62 -9.92
C GLN A 45 -5.57 -12.11 -9.83
N GLU A 46 -6.69 -12.53 -10.42
CA GLU A 46 -7.01 -13.94 -10.56
C GLU A 46 -5.89 -14.70 -11.30
N GLY A 47 -5.61 -15.92 -10.86
CA GLY A 47 -4.53 -16.75 -11.39
C GLY A 47 -3.13 -16.45 -10.82
N LYS A 48 -2.96 -15.39 -10.02
CA LYS A 48 -1.66 -15.10 -9.39
C LYS A 48 -1.27 -16.15 -8.36
N ASP A 49 0.03 -16.44 -8.34
CA ASP A 49 0.61 -17.38 -7.40
C ASP A 49 0.54 -16.85 -5.96
N ALA A 50 0.34 -17.77 -5.03
CA ALA A 50 0.37 -17.48 -3.61
C ALA A 50 1.10 -18.60 -2.87
N THR A 51 1.82 -18.23 -1.82
CA THR A 51 2.38 -19.17 -0.85
C THR A 51 1.62 -19.08 0.45
N MET A 52 1.47 -20.21 1.12
CA MET A 52 0.84 -20.30 2.42
C MET A 52 1.81 -20.94 3.42
N THR A 53 1.83 -20.39 4.63
CA THR A 53 2.43 -21.02 5.80
C THR A 53 1.40 -21.23 6.90
N LEU A 54 1.61 -22.25 7.73
CA LEU A 54 0.69 -22.65 8.79
C LEU A 54 1.42 -22.68 10.11
N SER A 55 0.84 -22.08 11.15
CA SER A 55 1.48 -22.02 12.47
C SER A 55 1.71 -23.39 13.10
N TYR A 56 0.91 -24.40 12.74
CA TYR A 56 1.02 -25.77 13.27
C TYR A 56 1.95 -26.68 12.44
N ILE A 57 2.42 -26.23 11.27
CA ILE A 57 3.45 -26.90 10.46
C ILE A 57 4.51 -25.88 10.04
N PRO A 58 5.30 -25.37 11.00
CA PRO A 58 6.31 -24.37 10.70
C PRO A 58 7.36 -24.91 9.72
N GLY A 59 7.86 -24.03 8.84
CA GLY A 59 8.87 -24.36 7.83
C GLY A 59 8.35 -25.06 6.56
N THR A 60 7.05 -25.33 6.47
CA THR A 60 6.43 -25.87 5.24
C THR A 60 5.67 -24.77 4.51
N GLU A 61 5.99 -24.59 3.23
CA GLU A 61 5.25 -23.70 2.33
C GLU A 61 4.36 -24.51 1.39
N PHE A 62 3.12 -24.07 1.27
CA PHE A 62 2.15 -24.62 0.33
C PHE A 62 1.99 -23.64 -0.82
N LYS A 63 2.06 -24.14 -2.05
CA LYS A 63 1.86 -23.34 -3.26
C LYS A 63 0.42 -23.43 -3.72
N GLY A 64 -0.16 -22.29 -4.02
CA GLY A 64 -1.52 -22.15 -4.51
C GLY A 64 -1.62 -20.95 -5.42
N LYS A 65 -2.87 -20.57 -5.72
CA LYS A 65 -3.16 -19.40 -6.56
C LYS A 65 -4.46 -18.75 -6.16
N ILE A 66 -4.62 -17.48 -6.52
CA ILE A 66 -5.91 -16.80 -6.48
C ILE A 66 -6.83 -17.48 -7.49
N ASP A 67 -7.94 -18.02 -6.99
CA ASP A 67 -8.98 -18.67 -7.78
C ASP A 67 -10.10 -17.68 -8.13
N TYR A 68 -10.46 -16.80 -7.18
CA TYR A 68 -11.54 -15.85 -7.39
C TYR A 68 -11.40 -14.61 -6.51
N ILE A 69 -11.69 -13.44 -7.07
CA ILE A 69 -11.75 -12.17 -6.33
C ILE A 69 -13.22 -11.74 -6.24
N TYR A 70 -13.77 -11.63 -5.03
CA TYR A 70 -15.17 -11.22 -4.89
C TYR A 70 -15.35 -9.73 -5.25
N PRO A 71 -16.41 -9.36 -5.98
CA PRO A 71 -16.57 -7.99 -6.49
C PRO A 71 -17.10 -6.99 -5.43
N TYR A 72 -17.39 -7.45 -4.21
CA TYR A 72 -17.98 -6.64 -3.16
C TYR A 72 -17.06 -6.55 -1.94
N LEU A 73 -16.91 -5.33 -1.44
CA LEU A 73 -16.15 -5.01 -0.24
C LEU A 73 -17.03 -5.21 1.01
N ASP A 74 -16.47 -5.82 2.05
CA ASP A 74 -17.12 -5.87 3.36
C ASP A 74 -17.05 -4.49 4.02
N ALA A 75 -18.20 -3.83 4.17
CA ALA A 75 -18.26 -2.45 4.65
C ALA A 75 -17.79 -2.26 6.10
N LYS A 76 -17.77 -3.32 6.92
CA LYS A 76 -17.35 -3.24 8.32
C LYS A 76 -15.84 -3.28 8.46
N THR A 77 -15.20 -4.17 7.71
CA THR A 77 -13.75 -4.39 7.75
C THR A 77 -13.00 -3.57 6.70
N ARG A 78 -13.72 -3.04 5.71
CA ARG A 78 -13.18 -2.40 4.50
C ARG A 78 -12.19 -3.28 3.75
N THR A 79 -12.51 -4.57 3.66
CA THR A 79 -11.70 -5.56 2.96
C THR A 79 -12.48 -6.24 1.85
N LEU A 80 -11.75 -6.63 0.80
CA LEU A 80 -12.24 -7.46 -0.28
C LEU A 80 -11.90 -8.91 0.05
N LYS A 81 -12.87 -9.81 -0.12
CA LYS A 81 -12.64 -11.24 0.09
C LYS A 81 -12.02 -11.86 -1.16
N VAL A 82 -10.89 -12.56 -0.98
CA VAL A 82 -10.17 -13.27 -2.05
C VAL A 82 -10.15 -14.75 -1.73
N ARG A 83 -10.58 -15.59 -2.67
CA ARG A 83 -10.50 -17.05 -2.55
C ARG A 83 -9.23 -17.56 -3.23
N LEU A 84 -8.43 -18.27 -2.46
CA LEU A 84 -7.23 -18.97 -2.93
C LEU A 84 -7.45 -20.48 -2.88
N SER A 85 -6.84 -21.21 -3.81
CA SER A 85 -6.92 -22.68 -3.87
C SER A 85 -5.55 -23.31 -3.71
N PHE A 86 -5.44 -24.27 -2.79
CA PHE A 86 -4.22 -25.00 -2.48
C PHE A 86 -4.44 -26.51 -2.62
N PRO A 87 -3.59 -27.24 -3.37
CA PRO A 87 -3.60 -28.69 -3.39
C PRO A 87 -3.30 -29.26 -2.01
N ASN A 88 -4.01 -30.33 -1.64
CA ASN A 88 -3.91 -30.97 -0.32
C ASN A 88 -3.67 -32.49 -0.46
N LYS A 89 -2.63 -32.88 -1.20
CA LYS A 89 -2.38 -34.29 -1.56
C LYS A 89 -2.22 -35.20 -0.34
N ASP A 90 -1.55 -34.68 0.69
CA ASP A 90 -1.24 -35.43 1.92
C ASP A 90 -2.29 -35.22 3.02
N ASN A 91 -3.41 -34.55 2.73
CA ASN A 91 -4.46 -34.16 3.69
C ASN A 91 -3.92 -33.39 4.91
N MET A 92 -2.82 -32.68 4.74
CA MET A 92 -2.19 -31.86 5.79
C MET A 92 -2.99 -30.60 6.07
N LEU A 93 -3.63 -30.03 5.04
CA LEU A 93 -4.49 -28.85 5.16
C LEU A 93 -5.85 -29.26 5.73
N LYS A 94 -6.15 -28.83 6.95
CA LYS A 94 -7.44 -29.08 7.59
C LYS A 94 -8.33 -27.84 7.52
N PRO A 95 -9.56 -27.92 6.98
CA PRO A 95 -10.50 -26.81 6.97
C PRO A 95 -10.78 -26.27 8.38
N GLY A 96 -11.00 -24.96 8.48
CA GLY A 96 -11.25 -24.25 9.74
C GLY A 96 -9.99 -23.77 10.48
N MET A 97 -8.80 -24.05 9.95
CA MET A 97 -7.55 -23.52 10.49
C MET A 97 -7.21 -22.13 9.94
N TYR A 98 -6.47 -21.36 10.73
CA TYR A 98 -5.85 -20.12 10.27
C TYR A 98 -4.58 -20.41 9.47
N ALA A 99 -4.29 -19.54 8.51
CA ALA A 99 -3.14 -19.62 7.64
C ALA A 99 -2.61 -18.21 7.35
N ASN A 100 -1.30 -18.10 7.17
CA ASN A 100 -0.70 -16.88 6.63
C ASN A 100 -0.48 -17.09 5.13
N VAL A 101 -0.96 -16.15 4.33
CA VAL A 101 -0.87 -16.21 2.87
C VAL A 101 -0.05 -15.03 2.39
N ASN A 102 0.94 -15.30 1.55
CA ASN A 102 1.67 -14.29 0.80
C ASN A 102 1.26 -14.41 -0.67
N ILE A 103 0.73 -13.32 -1.23
CA ILE A 103 0.22 -13.28 -2.61
C ILE A 103 1.24 -12.55 -3.46
N SER A 104 1.68 -13.18 -4.55
CA SER A 104 2.60 -12.53 -5.49
C SER A 104 1.88 -11.39 -6.21
N SER A 105 2.39 -10.17 -6.05
CA SER A 105 1.85 -8.98 -6.71
C SER A 105 2.15 -8.96 -8.21
N VAL A 106 1.44 -8.12 -8.95
CA VAL A 106 1.86 -7.75 -10.30
C VAL A 106 3.17 -6.97 -10.19
N PRO A 107 4.29 -7.42 -10.81
CA PRO A 107 5.53 -6.67 -10.79
C PRO A 107 5.30 -5.33 -11.50
N VAL A 108 5.64 -4.23 -10.84
CA VAL A 108 5.70 -2.93 -11.50
C VAL A 108 6.96 -2.92 -12.35
N LYS A 109 6.78 -2.96 -13.67
CA LYS A 109 7.89 -2.87 -14.62
C LYS A 109 8.33 -1.43 -14.77
N ASP A 110 9.62 -1.23 -14.98
CA ASP A 110 10.22 0.07 -15.28
C ASP A 110 9.97 1.15 -14.20
N ALA A 111 9.81 0.72 -12.94
CA ALA A 111 9.70 1.61 -11.79
C ALA A 111 11.06 2.08 -11.29
N ILE A 112 11.13 3.33 -10.85
CA ILE A 112 12.24 3.83 -10.04
C ILE A 112 12.05 3.24 -8.64
N ALA A 113 13.06 2.51 -8.15
CA ALA A 113 13.04 1.91 -6.84
C ALA A 113 14.17 2.47 -5.98
N VAL A 114 13.88 2.77 -4.71
CA VAL A 114 14.87 3.18 -3.71
C VAL A 114 14.76 2.27 -2.48
N PRO A 115 15.86 2.01 -1.75
CA PRO A 115 15.79 1.28 -0.49
C PRO A 115 14.80 1.95 0.49
N THR A 116 14.07 1.15 1.27
CA THR A 116 13.07 1.67 2.22
C THR A 116 13.68 2.70 3.18
N GLU A 117 14.93 2.52 3.59
CA GLU A 117 15.65 3.41 4.50
C GLU A 117 16.04 4.77 3.88
N ALA A 118 15.98 4.90 2.54
CA ALA A 118 16.26 6.16 1.85
C ALA A 118 15.09 7.16 1.92
N VAL A 119 13.89 6.68 2.27
CA VAL A 119 12.68 7.50 2.35
C VAL A 119 12.50 8.06 3.75
N MET A 120 12.49 9.40 3.85
CA MET A 120 12.22 10.12 5.09
C MET A 120 10.76 10.57 5.13
N TYR A 121 10.04 10.07 6.12
CA TYR A 121 8.64 10.44 6.39
C TYR A 121 8.59 11.66 7.31
N SER A 122 8.33 12.86 6.77
CA SER A 122 8.23 14.09 7.58
C SER A 122 6.80 14.37 8.06
N GLY A 123 5.97 13.33 8.17
CA GLY A 123 4.54 13.39 8.52
C GLY A 123 3.63 13.92 7.41
N ALA A 124 3.95 15.11 6.87
CA ALA A 124 3.15 15.75 5.82
C ALA A 124 3.61 15.40 4.39
N ARG A 125 4.86 14.95 4.22
CA ARG A 125 5.49 14.66 2.92
C ARG A 125 6.53 13.56 3.09
N ASN A 126 6.82 12.90 1.97
CA ASN A 126 7.91 11.95 1.86
C ASN A 126 9.06 12.63 1.12
N LEU A 127 10.27 12.48 1.65
CA LEU A 127 11.47 13.15 1.18
C LEU A 127 12.59 12.14 0.94
N VAL A 128 13.40 12.39 -0.07
CA VAL A 128 14.68 11.71 -0.30
C VAL A 128 15.79 12.75 -0.43
N PHE A 129 17.03 12.39 -0.11
CA PHE A 129 18.19 13.26 -0.32
C PHE A 129 19.02 12.75 -1.49
N ILE A 130 19.13 13.58 -2.52
CA ILE A 130 19.90 13.28 -3.72
C ILE A 130 21.33 13.79 -3.55
N VAL A 131 22.29 12.97 -3.93
CA VAL A 131 23.73 13.28 -3.89
C VAL A 131 24.10 14.00 -5.18
N LEU A 132 24.52 15.26 -5.08
CA LEU A 132 24.99 16.06 -6.23
C LEU A 132 26.51 15.96 -6.45
N GLY A 133 27.21 15.23 -5.59
CA GLY A 133 28.68 15.18 -5.54
C GLY A 133 29.28 16.20 -4.57
N GLU A 134 30.57 16.04 -4.25
CA GLU A 134 31.34 16.96 -3.38
C GLU A 134 30.73 17.16 -1.97
N GLY A 135 30.03 16.15 -1.45
CA GLY A 135 29.35 16.22 -0.16
C GLY A 135 28.18 17.22 -0.12
N ARG A 136 27.56 17.49 -1.28
CA ARG A 136 26.34 18.29 -1.40
C ARG A 136 25.13 17.38 -1.57
N PHE A 137 24.06 17.72 -0.86
CA PHE A 137 22.80 16.99 -0.86
C PHE A 137 21.65 17.97 -1.09
N VAL A 138 20.63 17.52 -1.82
CA VAL A 138 19.41 18.30 -2.01
C VAL A 138 18.21 17.45 -1.61
N PRO A 139 17.34 17.95 -0.71
CA PRO A 139 16.08 17.28 -0.40
C PRO A 139 15.12 17.39 -1.58
N ARG A 140 14.44 16.30 -1.91
CA ARG A 140 13.38 16.29 -2.93
C ARG A 140 12.14 15.59 -2.39
N ASN A 141 10.98 16.20 -2.62
CA ASN A 141 9.70 15.55 -2.32
C ASN A 141 9.50 14.41 -3.31
N VAL A 142 9.05 13.27 -2.81
CA VAL A 142 8.72 12.10 -3.63
C VAL A 142 7.31 11.63 -3.34
N VAL A 143 6.68 11.05 -4.36
CA VAL A 143 5.46 10.25 -4.20
C VAL A 143 5.87 8.79 -4.12
N VAL A 144 5.73 8.21 -2.94
CA VAL A 144 6.11 6.82 -2.66
C VAL A 144 4.98 5.90 -3.11
N GLY A 145 5.34 4.85 -3.84
CA GLY A 145 4.47 3.79 -4.31
C GLY A 145 4.52 2.57 -3.40
N ILE A 146 4.46 1.39 -4.01
CA ILE A 146 4.46 0.13 -3.27
C ILE A 146 5.79 -0.17 -2.60
N GLU A 147 5.75 -0.89 -1.50
CA GLU A 147 6.92 -1.58 -0.97
C GLU A 147 7.01 -2.97 -1.60
N SER A 148 8.19 -3.29 -2.11
CA SER A 148 8.55 -4.64 -2.52
C SER A 148 9.08 -5.41 -1.30
N GLY A 149 8.77 -6.71 -1.23
CA GLY A 149 9.15 -7.56 -0.09
C GLY A 149 10.66 -7.76 0.10
N ASP A 150 11.50 -7.19 -0.77
CA ASP A 150 12.96 -7.15 -0.70
C ASP A 150 13.52 -5.83 -0.11
N GLY A 151 12.65 -4.95 0.43
CA GLY A 151 13.06 -3.75 1.15
C GLY A 151 13.27 -2.52 0.26
N PHE A 152 12.52 -2.43 -0.83
CA PHE A 152 12.55 -1.30 -1.74
C PHE A 152 11.17 -0.67 -1.88
N HIS A 153 11.13 0.66 -1.96
CA HIS A 153 9.94 1.41 -2.35
C HIS A 153 10.00 1.84 -3.82
N GLU A 154 8.89 1.67 -4.52
CA GLU A 154 8.62 2.36 -5.78
C GLU A 154 8.53 3.87 -5.54
N ILE A 155 9.07 4.66 -6.47
CA ILE A 155 8.93 6.11 -6.50
C ILE A 155 8.16 6.48 -7.78
N LYS A 156 6.93 6.96 -7.58
CA LYS A 156 6.01 7.33 -8.67
C LYS A 156 6.35 8.70 -9.26
N GLU A 157 6.80 9.62 -8.41
CA GLU A 157 7.17 10.98 -8.81
C GLU A 157 8.30 11.51 -7.94
N GLY A 158 9.08 12.44 -8.51
CA GLY A 158 10.10 13.18 -7.78
C GLY A 158 11.49 12.56 -7.81
N LEU A 159 11.74 11.50 -8.58
CA LEU A 159 13.08 11.03 -8.88
C LEU A 159 13.20 10.64 -10.35
N GLU A 160 14.43 10.68 -10.86
CA GLU A 160 14.80 10.19 -12.18
C GLU A 160 15.75 8.99 -12.07
N ALA A 161 15.71 8.12 -13.08
CA ALA A 161 16.58 6.95 -13.13
C ALA A 161 18.06 7.38 -13.16
N GLY A 162 18.88 6.78 -12.31
CA GLY A 162 20.32 7.08 -12.19
C GLY A 162 20.67 8.13 -11.14
N GLU A 163 19.68 8.76 -10.50
CA GLU A 163 19.94 9.64 -9.35
C GLU A 163 20.39 8.83 -8.12
N ILE A 164 21.45 9.30 -7.46
CA ILE A 164 22.02 8.64 -6.28
C ILE A 164 21.33 9.22 -5.03
N VAL A 165 20.73 8.35 -4.23
CA VAL A 165 20.04 8.72 -2.98
C VAL A 165 20.81 8.23 -1.75
N VAL A 166 20.67 8.97 -0.65
CA VAL A 166 21.23 8.58 0.65
C VAL A 166 20.31 7.56 1.31
N THR A 167 20.87 6.43 1.76
CA THR A 167 20.12 5.31 2.38
C THR A 167 20.12 5.31 3.91
N SER A 168 20.93 6.15 4.57
CA SER A 168 20.99 6.16 6.04
C SER A 168 21.02 7.57 6.61
N ALA A 169 20.10 7.85 7.53
CA ALA A 169 20.05 9.08 8.31
C ALA A 169 21.32 9.32 9.16
N GLN A 170 22.07 8.26 9.51
CA GLN A 170 23.34 8.36 10.25
C GLN A 170 24.39 9.19 9.49
N PHE A 171 24.39 9.12 8.16
CA PHE A 171 25.29 9.91 7.30
C PHE A 171 24.85 11.39 7.20
N LEU A 172 23.54 11.65 7.29
CA LEU A 172 23.01 13.01 7.33
C LEU A 172 23.39 13.73 8.63
N LEU A 173 23.51 12.99 9.74
CA LEU A 173 23.95 13.50 11.05
C LEU A 173 25.44 13.87 11.07
N ASP A 174 26.32 13.10 10.41
CA ASP A 174 27.72 13.51 10.24
C ASP A 174 27.88 14.74 9.30
N SER A 175 26.81 15.14 8.59
CA SER A 175 26.73 16.31 7.70
C SER A 175 25.80 17.43 8.21
N GLU A 176 25.43 17.40 9.50
CA GLU A 176 24.34 18.18 10.11
C GLU A 176 24.39 19.70 9.84
N SER A 177 25.57 20.30 9.74
CA SER A 177 25.71 21.74 9.53
C SER A 177 25.21 22.22 8.16
N LYS A 178 25.32 21.40 7.10
CA LYS A 178 24.86 21.79 5.75
C LYS A 178 23.38 21.51 5.54
N LEU A 179 22.87 20.48 6.21
CA LEU A 179 21.47 20.04 6.11
C LEU A 179 20.53 21.05 6.76
N GLN A 180 20.83 21.48 7.99
CA GLN A 180 20.07 22.50 8.72
C GLN A 180 19.96 23.81 7.92
N GLU A 181 21.05 24.25 7.30
CA GLU A 181 21.04 25.43 6.44
C GLU A 181 20.17 25.24 5.19
N SER A 182 20.20 24.07 4.55
CA SER A 182 19.40 23.79 3.36
C SER A 182 17.90 23.69 3.67
N ILE A 183 17.54 23.07 4.80
CA ILE A 183 16.15 22.96 5.30
C ILE A 183 15.64 24.34 5.71
N ALA A 184 16.44 25.12 6.44
CA ALA A 184 16.09 26.47 6.85
C ALA A 184 15.90 27.41 5.64
N LYS A 185 16.78 27.33 4.64
CA LYS A 185 16.64 28.11 3.39
C LYS A 185 15.37 27.73 2.63
N MET A 186 15.04 26.44 2.52
CA MET A 186 13.81 25.99 1.84
C MET A 186 12.52 26.42 2.58
N LEU A 187 12.53 26.35 3.91
CA LEU A 187 11.41 26.83 4.73
C LEU A 187 11.26 28.36 4.64
N ALA A 188 12.36 29.10 4.53
CA ALA A 188 12.36 30.56 4.35
C ALA A 188 11.87 30.99 2.96
N THR A 189 12.28 30.29 1.89
CA THR A 189 11.81 30.57 0.53
C THR A 189 10.29 30.39 0.39
N ARG A 190 9.71 29.39 1.08
CA ARG A 190 8.26 29.18 1.07
C ARG A 190 7.48 30.24 1.85
N LYS A 191 8.09 30.86 2.87
CA LYS A 191 7.48 31.95 3.66
C LYS A 191 7.42 33.26 2.87
N ASN A 192 8.41 33.54 2.03
CA ASN A 192 8.46 34.78 1.24
C ASN A 192 7.47 34.78 0.06
N ILE A 193 7.21 33.61 -0.56
CA ILE A 193 6.23 33.51 -1.66
C ILE A 193 4.80 33.79 -1.16
N GLY A 194 4.47 33.43 0.09
CA GLY A 194 3.16 33.71 0.68
C GLY A 194 2.96 35.14 1.21
N SER A 195 4.01 35.95 1.29
CA SER A 195 3.94 37.34 1.80
C SER A 195 3.93 38.42 0.73
N ASP A 196 4.33 38.10 -0.50
CA ASP A 196 4.36 39.05 -1.61
C ASP A 196 2.98 39.19 -2.29
N ASP A 197 2.20 38.11 -2.39
CA ASP A 197 0.83 38.16 -2.94
C ASP A 197 -0.13 39.01 -2.08
N ASP A 198 0.07 39.03 -0.75
CA ASP A 198 -0.78 39.76 0.19
C ASP A 198 -0.49 41.28 0.23
N LYS A 199 0.67 41.70 -0.30
CA LYS A 199 1.04 43.12 -0.42
C LYS A 199 0.58 43.74 -1.74
N LEU A 200 0.53 42.97 -2.82
CA LEU A 200 0.06 43.43 -4.13
C LEU A 200 -1.46 43.70 -4.15
N MET A 201 -2.27 42.98 -3.38
CA MET A 201 -3.72 43.24 -3.33
C MET A 201 -4.15 44.42 -2.46
N LYS A 202 -3.31 44.91 -1.54
CA LYS A 202 -3.65 46.04 -0.66
C LYS A 202 -3.29 47.41 -1.24
N THR A 203 -2.41 47.47 -2.23
CA THR A 203 -1.98 48.75 -2.82
C THR A 203 -2.95 49.30 -3.87
N ASP A 204 -3.76 48.44 -4.50
CA ASP A 204 -4.67 48.84 -5.58
C ASP A 204 -6.06 49.30 -5.09
N MET A 205 -6.38 49.21 -3.79
CA MET A 205 -7.71 49.56 -3.25
C MET A 205 -7.77 50.87 -2.45
N GLU A 206 -6.63 51.52 -2.14
CA GLU A 206 -6.60 52.80 -1.41
C GLU A 206 -6.55 54.06 -2.32
N GLY A 207 -6.58 53.89 -3.65
CA GLY A 207 -6.38 54.99 -4.61
C GLY A 207 -7.62 55.56 -5.30
N MET A 208 -8.83 55.06 -5.02
CA MET A 208 -10.06 55.47 -5.71
C MET A 208 -11.15 55.91 -4.73
N ASP A 209 -10.93 57.04 -4.05
CA ASP A 209 -12.02 57.89 -3.56
C ASP A 209 -11.40 59.24 -3.20
N ASN A 210 -11.52 60.22 -4.11
CA ASN A 210 -11.59 61.67 -3.84
C ASN A 210 -11.23 62.47 -5.11
N ASN A 211 -12.15 62.60 -6.07
CA ASN A 211 -12.25 63.82 -6.86
C ASN A 211 -13.60 63.95 -7.61
N THR A 212 -14.64 64.46 -6.95
CA THR A 212 -15.75 65.12 -7.63
C THR A 212 -16.03 66.44 -6.96
N GLY A 213 -15.35 67.48 -7.43
CA GLY A 213 -15.68 68.88 -7.23
C GLY A 213 -15.29 69.65 -8.48
N VAL A 214 -15.97 70.79 -8.71
CA VAL A 214 -15.92 71.71 -9.88
C VAL A 214 -17.05 71.40 -10.89
N ASN A 215 -17.98 72.29 -11.24
CA ASN A 215 -18.22 73.70 -10.91
C ASN A 215 -19.67 74.06 -11.26
N LYS A 216 -20.22 75.09 -10.60
CA LYS A 216 -21.32 75.92 -11.13
C LYS A 216 -20.80 76.74 -12.32
N ASP A 217 -21.64 76.99 -13.33
CA ASP A 217 -22.13 78.33 -13.70
C ASP A 217 -22.99 78.26 -14.98
N ASP A 218 -23.98 79.16 -15.02
CA ASP A 218 -24.95 79.57 -16.07
C ASP A 218 -26.14 78.68 -16.47
#